data_AF-A0A523X0Q2-F1
#
_entry.id   AF-A0A523X0Q2-F1
#
_cell.length_a   1.000
_cell.length_b   1.000
_cell.length_c   1.000
_cell.angle_alpha   90.00
_cell.angle_beta   90.00
_cell.angle_gamma   90.00
#
_symmetry.space_group_name_H-M   'P 1'
#
loop_
_entity.id
_entity.type
_entity.pdbx_description
1 polymer ?
#
loop_
_entity_poly.entity_id
_entity_poly.type
_entity_poly.pdbx_seq_one_letter_code
_entity_poly.pdbx_strand_id
1 'polypeptide(L)'
;MRRKDRWAGIIQRAQISFSKPVPHGHDATRGYVVEVCVEAGESFLYTSDVQGPLLEEQLEFIMAEKPETLIVDGPSTYFDSPFQEIELRKANENLTKIIREAGVERLVVDHHLARDLSYAEKIKPVLDAGEESGVQVGVAAEFLDREINLLEARRKELYGKVEG
;
A
#
# COMPACT_ATOMS: atom_id res chain seq x y z
N MET A 1 -24.74 7.62 13.32
CA MET A 1 -24.73 8.63 12.24
C MET A 1 -24.19 7.96 10.97
N ARG A 2 -25.02 7.64 9.97
CA ARG A 2 -24.53 7.05 8.70
C ARG A 2 -23.70 8.12 7.98
N ARG A 3 -22.39 7.90 7.84
CA ARG A 3 -21.49 8.80 7.09
C ARG A 3 -21.92 8.77 5.61
N LYS A 4 -22.30 9.91 5.04
CA LYS A 4 -22.92 10.04 3.70
C LYS A 4 -21.97 9.77 2.51
N ASP A 5 -20.78 9.27 2.79
CA ASP A 5 -19.62 9.35 1.90
C ASP A 5 -18.99 7.98 1.59
N ARG A 6 -19.64 6.89 2.01
CA ARG A 6 -19.15 5.51 1.85
C ARG A 6 -20.27 4.61 1.34
N TRP A 7 -19.92 3.71 0.43
CA TRP A 7 -20.77 2.59 0.06
C TRP A 7 -20.35 1.37 0.87
N ALA A 8 -21.31 0.73 1.54
CA ALA A 8 -21.10 -0.52 2.23
C ALA A 8 -22.23 -1.49 1.88
N GLY A 9 -21.86 -2.73 1.57
CA GLY A 9 -22.79 -3.82 1.28
C GLY A 9 -22.45 -5.04 2.13
N ILE A 10 -23.44 -5.90 2.37
CA ILE A 10 -23.24 -7.19 3.05
C ILE A 10 -23.48 -8.29 2.04
N ILE A 11 -22.50 -9.18 1.88
CA ILE A 11 -22.61 -10.41 1.09
C ILE A 11 -22.44 -11.58 2.06
N GLN A 12 -23.54 -12.29 2.33
CA GLN A 12 -23.60 -13.31 3.37
C GLN A 12 -23.15 -12.79 4.75
N ARG A 13 -21.94 -13.16 5.20
CA ARG A 13 -21.34 -12.73 6.47
C ARG A 13 -20.21 -11.70 6.29
N ALA A 14 -19.86 -11.36 5.06
CA ALA A 14 -18.83 -10.38 4.78
C ALA A 14 -19.45 -8.99 4.58
N GLN A 15 -18.91 -7.97 5.24
CA GLN A 15 -19.21 -6.58 4.93
C GLN A 15 -18.10 -6.04 4.03
N ILE A 16 -18.49 -5.42 2.91
CA ILE A 16 -17.56 -4.79 1.97
C ILE A 16 -17.85 -3.29 1.98
N SER A 17 -16.83 -2.48 2.32
CA SER A 17 -16.85 -1.02 2.26
C SER A 17 -15.95 -0.54 1.13
N PHE A 18 -16.35 0.55 0.48
CA PHE A 18 -15.54 1.22 -0.54
C PHE A 18 -15.23 2.65 -0.11
N SER A 19 -14.03 3.11 -0.44
CA SER A 19 -13.69 4.53 -0.38
C SER A 19 -14.50 5.33 -1.40
N LYS A 20 -14.40 6.65 -1.33
CA LYS A 20 -14.65 7.49 -2.52
C LYS A 20 -13.58 7.19 -3.59
N PRO A 21 -13.83 7.50 -4.87
CA PRO A 21 -12.76 7.51 -5.86
C PRO A 21 -11.63 8.42 -5.37
N VAL A 22 -10.41 7.88 -5.27
CA VAL A 22 -9.20 8.60 -4.89
C VAL A 22 -8.25 8.67 -6.09
N PRO A 23 -7.39 9.69 -6.20
CA PRO A 23 -6.48 9.80 -7.32
C PRO A 23 -5.53 8.59 -7.43
N HIS A 24 -5.25 8.19 -8.66
CA HIS A 24 -4.29 7.12 -8.97
C HIS A 24 -2.84 7.65 -8.91
N GLY A 25 -2.31 7.75 -7.69
CA GLY A 25 -0.98 8.28 -7.40
C GLY A 25 -1.01 9.64 -6.69
N HIS A 26 -0.07 10.52 -6.99
CA HIS A 26 0.04 11.85 -6.34
C HIS A 26 -0.98 12.88 -6.83
N ASP A 27 -1.66 12.63 -7.95
CA ASP A 27 -2.70 13.50 -8.49
C ASP A 27 -3.70 12.72 -9.37
N ALA A 28 -4.72 13.42 -9.89
CA ALA A 28 -5.81 12.82 -10.66
C ALA A 28 -5.51 12.66 -12.16
N THR A 29 -4.29 12.94 -12.64
CA THR A 29 -3.98 12.90 -14.09
C THR A 29 -4.08 11.50 -14.68
N ARG A 30 -3.88 10.45 -13.87
CA ARG A 30 -4.03 9.04 -14.24
C ARG A 30 -5.45 8.49 -13.99
N GLY A 31 -6.38 9.35 -13.61
CA GLY A 31 -7.72 8.97 -13.20
C GLY A 31 -7.81 8.62 -11.72
N TYR A 32 -8.78 7.78 -11.38
CA TYR A 32 -9.15 7.46 -10.00
C TYR A 32 -9.21 5.94 -9.79
N VAL A 33 -8.86 5.53 -8.59
CA VAL A 33 -9.01 4.17 -8.07
C VAL A 33 -9.95 4.17 -6.86
N VAL A 34 -10.34 2.99 -6.41
CA VAL A 34 -11.15 2.81 -5.21
C VAL A 34 -10.44 1.83 -4.29
N GLU A 35 -10.40 2.19 -3.01
CA GLU A 35 -9.91 1.34 -1.94
C GLU A 35 -11.06 0.47 -1.43
N VAL A 36 -10.76 -0.78 -1.10
CA VAL A 36 -11.76 -1.78 -0.69
C VAL A 36 -11.39 -2.32 0.67
N CYS A 37 -12.32 -2.22 1.62
CA CYS A 37 -12.23 -2.88 2.92
C CYS A 37 -13.22 -4.04 2.98
N VAL A 38 -12.77 -5.21 3.43
CA VAL A 38 -13.57 -6.41 3.62
C VAL A 38 -13.46 -6.85 5.06
N GLU A 39 -14.60 -6.97 5.73
CA GLU A 39 -14.74 -7.41 7.11
C GLU A 39 -15.47 -8.75 7.13
N ALA A 40 -14.81 -9.82 7.58
CA ALA A 40 -15.40 -11.15 7.69
C ALA A 40 -14.77 -11.95 8.85
N GLY A 41 -14.90 -11.42 10.07
CA GLY A 41 -14.24 -11.96 11.27
C GLY A 41 -12.86 -11.35 11.49
N GLU A 42 -12.05 -11.29 10.43
CA GLU A 42 -10.86 -10.43 10.30
C GLU A 42 -11.16 -9.31 9.30
N SER A 43 -10.43 -8.19 9.40
CA SER A 43 -10.59 -7.03 8.54
C SER A 43 -9.38 -6.81 7.65
N PHE A 44 -9.64 -6.64 6.36
CA PHE A 44 -8.64 -6.51 5.33
C PHE A 44 -8.93 -5.31 4.43
N LEU A 45 -7.92 -4.49 4.13
CA LEU A 45 -8.05 -3.36 3.21
C LEU A 45 -7.01 -3.44 2.08
N TYR A 46 -7.47 -3.21 0.85
CA TYR A 46 -6.65 -3.04 -0.34
C TYR A 46 -6.79 -1.62 -0.89
N THR A 47 -5.68 -0.89 -1.02
CA THR A 47 -5.72 0.53 -1.45
C THR A 47 -5.88 0.71 -2.96
N SER A 48 -5.64 -0.32 -3.76
CA SER A 48 -5.35 -0.12 -5.19
C SER A 48 -4.12 0.78 -5.39
N ASP A 49 -3.89 1.23 -6.62
CA ASP A 49 -2.65 1.89 -7.03
C ASP A 49 -2.58 3.37 -6.61
N VAL A 50 -2.17 3.64 -5.38
CA VAL A 50 -2.08 4.98 -4.77
C VAL A 50 -0.66 5.54 -4.64
N GLN A 51 0.37 4.75 -4.99
CA GLN A 51 1.80 5.10 -5.01
C GLN A 51 2.40 5.51 -3.65
N GLY A 52 2.09 4.76 -2.58
CA GLY A 52 2.57 5.03 -1.22
C GLY A 52 1.77 6.17 -0.59
N PRO A 53 0.53 5.91 -0.13
CA PRO A 53 -0.55 6.88 0.12
C PRO A 53 -0.05 8.30 0.34
N LEU A 54 -0.13 9.14 -0.69
CA LEU A 54 0.48 10.47 -0.72
C LEU A 54 -0.52 11.56 -0.36
N LEU A 55 -1.81 11.31 -0.54
CA LEU A 55 -2.88 12.28 -0.37
C LEU A 55 -3.71 11.96 0.87
N GLU A 56 -4.24 13.00 1.52
CA GLU A 56 -5.08 12.81 2.71
C GLU A 56 -6.31 11.96 2.38
N GLU A 57 -6.90 12.14 1.20
CA GLU A 57 -8.07 11.36 0.76
C GLU A 57 -7.79 9.86 0.59
N GLN A 58 -6.53 9.46 0.36
CA GLN A 58 -6.09 8.06 0.35
C GLN A 58 -5.87 7.51 1.77
N LEU A 59 -5.58 8.39 2.74
CA LEU A 59 -5.41 7.98 4.15
C LEU A 59 -6.74 7.93 4.90
N GLU A 60 -7.67 8.82 4.58
CA GLU A 60 -8.92 8.99 5.30
C GLU A 60 -9.70 7.68 5.43
N PHE A 61 -9.74 6.86 4.36
CA PHE A 61 -10.46 5.60 4.37
C PHE A 61 -9.74 4.54 5.20
N ILE A 62 -8.42 4.41 5.09
CA ILE A 62 -7.60 3.52 5.92
C ILE A 62 -7.80 3.84 7.41
N MET A 63 -7.68 5.12 7.78
CA MET A 63 -7.82 5.59 9.16
C MET A 63 -9.24 5.44 9.70
N ALA A 64 -10.25 5.46 8.82
CA ALA A 64 -11.64 5.28 9.20
C ALA A 64 -12.02 3.80 9.39
N GLU A 65 -11.55 2.91 8.52
CA GLU A 65 -11.87 1.49 8.59
C GLU A 65 -10.98 0.72 9.57
N LYS A 66 -9.75 1.18 9.83
CA LYS A 66 -8.81 0.58 10.80
C LYS A 66 -8.65 -0.94 10.60
N PRO A 67 -8.15 -1.38 9.43
CA PRO A 67 -8.05 -2.79 9.11
C PRO A 67 -6.97 -3.49 9.96
N GLU A 68 -7.15 -4.77 10.24
CA GLU A 68 -6.13 -5.62 10.86
C GLU A 68 -4.99 -5.90 9.88
N THR A 69 -5.33 -6.21 8.62
CA THR A 69 -4.38 -6.38 7.52
C THR A 69 -4.56 -5.31 6.45
N LEU A 70 -3.50 -4.58 6.12
CA LEU A 70 -3.48 -3.60 5.04
C LEU A 70 -2.54 -4.06 3.92
N ILE A 71 -3.07 -4.25 2.70
CA ILE A 71 -2.27 -4.32 1.48
C ILE A 71 -2.31 -2.95 0.82
N VAL A 72 -1.16 -2.30 0.77
CA VAL A 72 -0.98 -0.95 0.25
C VAL A 72 -0.04 -0.94 -0.95
N ASP A 73 -0.41 -0.19 -1.97
CA ASP A 73 0.51 0.14 -3.05
C ASP A 73 1.63 1.03 -2.52
N GLY A 74 2.87 0.56 -2.63
CA GLY A 74 4.01 1.23 -2.04
C GLY A 74 4.53 2.44 -2.85
N PRO A 75 5.52 3.17 -2.30
CA PRO A 75 6.10 4.30 -3.00
C PRO A 75 6.80 3.88 -4.30
N SER A 76 6.67 4.71 -5.32
CA SER A 76 7.28 4.49 -6.63
C SER A 76 8.75 4.94 -6.66
N THR A 77 9.69 4.03 -6.37
CA THR A 77 11.12 4.37 -6.25
C THR A 77 12.00 3.91 -7.43
N TYR A 78 11.42 3.17 -8.38
CA TYR A 78 12.16 2.51 -9.47
C TYR A 78 12.35 3.37 -10.73
N PHE A 79 11.75 4.56 -10.81
CA PHE A 79 11.90 5.49 -11.93
C PHE A 79 12.31 6.89 -11.44
N ASP A 80 13.14 7.57 -12.23
CA ASP A 80 13.60 8.91 -11.90
C ASP A 80 12.46 9.93 -12.08
N SER A 81 12.20 10.69 -11.02
CA SER A 81 11.26 11.82 -11.00
C SER A 81 11.86 12.95 -10.16
N PRO A 82 11.70 14.22 -10.55
CA PRO A 82 12.16 15.35 -9.74
C PRO A 82 11.45 15.44 -8.38
N PHE A 83 10.31 14.76 -8.23
CA PHE A 83 9.52 14.74 -6.99
C PHE A 83 9.75 13.49 -6.14
N GLN A 84 10.53 12.50 -6.62
CA GLN A 84 10.65 11.19 -5.99
C GLN A 84 11.06 11.27 -4.51
N GLU A 85 12.02 12.13 -4.15
CA GLU A 85 12.48 12.25 -2.77
C GLU A 85 11.38 12.78 -1.84
N ILE A 86 10.60 13.75 -2.31
CA ILE A 86 9.51 14.37 -1.56
C ILE A 86 8.36 13.36 -1.40
N GLU A 87 8.01 12.67 -2.49
CA GLU A 87 6.98 11.63 -2.49
C GLU A 87 7.36 10.46 -1.57
N LEU A 88 8.60 9.96 -1.66
CA LEU A 88 9.09 8.88 -0.80
C LEU A 88 9.07 9.28 0.68
N ARG A 89 9.51 10.50 1.00
CA ARG A 89 9.46 11.01 2.38
C ARG A 89 8.03 11.04 2.89
N LYS A 90 7.10 11.58 2.11
CA LYS A 90 5.68 11.67 2.47
C LYS A 90 5.04 10.30 2.61
N ALA A 91 5.34 9.37 1.70
CA ALA A 91 4.88 7.99 1.80
C ALA A 91 5.37 7.32 3.09
N ASN A 92 6.66 7.48 3.43
CA ASN A 92 7.22 6.95 4.68
C ASN A 92 6.56 7.56 5.92
N GLU A 93 6.35 8.86 5.95
CA GLU A 93 5.63 9.56 7.03
C GLU A 93 4.21 9.00 7.20
N ASN A 94 3.48 8.86 6.10
CA ASN A 94 2.11 8.40 6.09
C ASN A 94 1.95 6.92 6.44
N LEU A 95 2.83 6.06 5.92
CA LEU A 95 2.86 4.63 6.29
C LEU A 95 3.22 4.44 7.76
N THR A 96 4.18 5.23 8.29
CA THR A 96 4.51 5.25 9.72
C THR A 96 3.33 5.70 10.57
N LYS A 97 2.58 6.71 10.10
CA LYS A 97 1.35 7.18 10.76
C LYS A 97 0.29 6.07 10.80
N ILE A 98 0.09 5.35 9.71
CA ILE A 98 -0.84 4.19 9.65
C ILE A 98 -0.46 3.15 10.69
N ILE A 99 0.82 2.74 10.75
CA ILE A 99 1.32 1.78 11.75
C ILE A 99 0.96 2.22 13.17
N ARG A 100 1.16 3.51 13.49
CA ARG A 100 1.00 4.03 14.85
C ARG A 100 -0.45 4.31 15.25
N GLU A 101 -1.33 4.62 14.28
CA GLU A 101 -2.66 5.18 14.57
C GLU A 101 -3.84 4.32 14.08
N ALA A 102 -3.64 3.51 13.04
CA ALA A 102 -4.71 2.73 12.42
C ALA A 102 -4.99 1.40 13.14
N GLY A 103 -4.09 0.94 14.01
CA GLY A 103 -4.22 -0.36 14.68
C GLY A 103 -4.02 -1.56 13.75
N VAL A 104 -3.27 -1.38 12.66
CA VAL A 104 -2.88 -2.47 11.77
C VAL A 104 -1.98 -3.45 12.51
N GLU A 105 -2.18 -4.74 12.30
CA GLU A 105 -1.29 -5.80 12.80
C GLU A 105 -0.33 -6.25 11.70
N ARG A 106 -0.79 -6.18 10.44
CA ARG A 106 -0.06 -6.63 9.26
C ARG A 106 -0.11 -5.57 8.17
N LEU A 107 1.05 -5.10 7.72
CA LEU A 107 1.21 -4.12 6.65
C LEU A 107 2.00 -4.73 5.49
N VAL A 108 1.32 -4.97 4.38
CA VAL A 108 1.92 -5.46 3.14
C VAL A 108 2.11 -4.29 2.19
N VAL A 109 3.36 -3.90 1.92
CA VAL A 109 3.70 -2.81 1.01
C VAL A 109 4.21 -3.39 -0.30
N ASP A 110 3.45 -3.29 -1.39
CA ASP A 110 3.74 -4.03 -2.63
C ASP A 110 3.57 -3.16 -3.91
N HIS A 111 3.39 -3.82 -5.05
CA HIS A 111 3.09 -3.31 -6.37
C HIS A 111 4.14 -2.35 -6.97
N HIS A 112 4.16 -1.06 -6.63
CA HIS A 112 5.23 -0.16 -7.10
C HIS A 112 6.54 -0.38 -6.33
N LEU A 113 6.46 -0.68 -5.03
CA LEU A 113 7.64 -0.91 -4.19
C LEU A 113 8.43 -2.15 -4.66
N ALA A 114 7.72 -3.22 -5.02
CA ALA A 114 8.29 -4.49 -5.49
C ALA A 114 9.02 -4.40 -6.86
N ARG A 115 9.06 -3.22 -7.48
CA ARG A 115 9.80 -2.95 -8.72
C ARG A 115 11.20 -2.40 -8.47
N ASP A 116 11.59 -2.19 -7.21
CA ASP A 116 12.91 -1.72 -6.81
C ASP A 116 13.66 -2.82 -6.04
N LEU A 117 14.86 -3.19 -6.50
CA LEU A 117 15.71 -4.17 -5.81
C LEU A 117 16.18 -3.67 -4.43
N SER A 118 16.22 -2.36 -4.23
CA SER A 118 16.64 -1.71 -2.98
C SER A 118 15.44 -1.29 -2.12
N TYR A 119 14.25 -1.87 -2.35
CA TYR A 119 13.01 -1.42 -1.74
C TYR A 119 13.08 -1.31 -0.21
N ALA A 120 13.73 -2.28 0.46
CA ALA A 120 13.83 -2.32 1.91
C ALA A 120 14.52 -1.08 2.48
N GLU A 121 15.56 -0.58 1.79
CA GLU A 121 16.25 0.66 2.17
C GLU A 121 15.35 1.89 1.98
N LYS A 122 14.50 1.89 0.95
CA LYS A 122 13.61 3.02 0.65
C LYS A 122 12.54 3.20 1.73
N ILE A 123 12.03 2.10 2.28
CA ILE A 123 11.00 2.10 3.32
C ILE A 123 11.54 1.76 4.71
N LYS A 124 12.85 1.88 4.93
CA LYS A 124 13.47 1.63 6.24
C LYS A 124 12.72 2.29 7.41
N PRO A 125 12.28 3.57 7.33
CA PRO A 125 11.52 4.18 8.42
C PRO A 125 10.22 3.43 8.77
N VAL A 126 9.57 2.83 7.77
CA VAL A 126 8.33 2.06 7.94
C VAL A 126 8.61 0.69 8.56
N LEU A 127 9.69 0.03 8.13
CA LEU A 127 10.16 -1.22 8.73
C LEU A 127 10.51 -1.01 10.22
N ASP A 128 11.27 0.05 10.52
CA ASP A 128 11.66 0.41 11.89
C ASP A 128 10.43 0.72 12.75
N ALA A 129 9.46 1.49 12.22
CA ALA A 129 8.20 1.78 12.91
C ALA A 129 7.36 0.52 13.17
N GLY A 130 7.39 -0.44 12.24
CA GLY A 130 6.75 -1.74 12.37
C GLY A 130 7.33 -2.54 13.53
N GLU A 131 8.66 -2.66 13.56
CA GLU A 131 9.38 -3.33 14.65
C GLU A 131 9.09 -2.68 16.02
N GLU A 132 9.14 -1.34 16.11
CA GLU A 132 8.82 -0.59 17.32
C GLU A 132 7.39 -0.83 17.83
N SER A 133 6.45 -1.03 16.91
CA SER A 133 5.01 -1.11 17.22
C SER A 133 4.48 -2.55 17.26
N GLY A 134 5.33 -3.54 16.99
CA GLY A 134 4.93 -4.96 16.90
C GLY A 134 4.07 -5.28 15.68
N VAL A 135 4.14 -4.46 14.63
CA VAL A 135 3.40 -4.64 13.37
C VAL A 135 4.28 -5.38 12.37
N GLN A 136 3.74 -6.41 11.75
CA GLN A 136 4.44 -7.16 10.71
C GLN A 136 4.43 -6.36 9.40
N VAL A 137 5.59 -5.87 8.97
CA VAL A 137 5.74 -5.12 7.72
C VAL A 137 6.54 -5.95 6.71
N GLY A 138 6.04 -6.07 5.48
CA GLY A 138 6.75 -6.80 4.42
C GLY A 138 6.10 -6.67 3.04
N VAL A 139 6.64 -7.39 2.07
CA VAL A 139 6.01 -7.58 0.74
C VAL A 139 5.10 -8.81 0.73
N ALA A 140 4.24 -8.99 -0.28
CA ALA A 140 3.30 -10.11 -0.32
C ALA A 140 3.99 -11.49 -0.34
N ALA A 141 5.21 -11.58 -0.89
CA ALA A 141 5.99 -12.83 -0.84
C ALA A 141 6.34 -13.23 0.60
N GLU A 142 6.83 -12.29 1.41
CA GLU A 142 7.17 -12.52 2.83
C GLU A 142 5.91 -12.88 3.63
N PHE A 143 4.80 -12.18 3.36
CA PHE A 143 3.51 -12.46 3.99
C PHE A 143 2.98 -13.88 3.72
N LEU A 144 3.35 -14.46 2.57
CA LEU A 144 2.94 -15.79 2.15
C LEU A 144 3.99 -16.87 2.48
N ASP A 145 5.00 -16.55 3.28
CA ASP A 145 6.15 -17.43 3.58
C ASP A 145 6.84 -17.95 2.30
N ARG A 146 6.95 -17.09 1.28
CA ARG A 146 7.60 -17.40 0.01
C ARG A 146 8.91 -16.64 -0.12
N GLU A 147 9.84 -17.25 -0.86
CA GLU A 147 11.06 -16.57 -1.28
C GLU A 147 10.70 -15.33 -2.12
N ILE A 148 11.33 -14.20 -1.80
CA ILE A 148 11.14 -12.95 -2.50
C ILE A 148 11.75 -13.07 -3.88
N ASN A 149 10.89 -12.95 -4.91
CA ASN A 149 11.33 -12.93 -6.29
C ASN A 149 10.71 -11.72 -7.00
N LEU A 150 11.43 -10.59 -6.98
CA LEU A 150 11.00 -9.31 -7.56
C LEU A 150 11.06 -9.35 -9.10
N LEU A 151 10.14 -10.08 -9.71
CA LEU A 151 10.12 -10.37 -11.15
C LEU A 151 10.16 -9.09 -12.00
N GLU A 152 9.40 -8.06 -11.60
CA GLU A 152 9.36 -6.79 -12.30
C GLU A 152 10.64 -5.96 -12.15
N ALA A 153 11.23 -5.94 -10.94
CA ALA A 153 12.54 -5.31 -10.72
C ALA A 153 13.64 -5.97 -11.57
N ARG A 154 13.53 -7.29 -11.77
CA ARG A 154 14.44 -8.12 -12.58
C ARG A 154 14.05 -8.19 -14.05
N ARG A 155 13.05 -7.42 -14.52
CA ARG A 155 12.55 -7.50 -15.90
C ARG A 155 13.67 -7.42 -16.96
N LYS A 156 14.67 -6.56 -16.76
CA LYS A 156 15.82 -6.43 -17.68
C LYS A 156 16.69 -7.69 -17.73
N GLU A 157 16.88 -8.37 -16.60
CA GLU A 157 17.63 -9.63 -16.52
C GLU A 157 16.83 -10.79 -17.14
N LEU A 158 15.53 -10.85 -16.86
CA LEU A 158 14.66 -11.97 -17.26
C LEU A 158 14.18 -11.91 -18.72
N TYR A 159 13.99 -10.69 -19.24
CA TYR A 159 13.40 -10.46 -20.56
C TYR A 159 14.25 -9.54 -21.45
N GLY A 160 15.35 -8.97 -20.94
CA GLY A 160 16.35 -8.31 -21.78
C GLY A 160 16.97 -9.36 -22.69
N LYS A 161 16.87 -9.15 -24.00
CA LYS A 161 17.29 -10.11 -25.03
C LYS A 161 18.66 -10.72 -24.72
N VAL A 162 18.77 -12.04 -24.85
CA VAL A 162 20.01 -12.71 -25.24
C VAL A 162 20.42 -12.08 -26.57
N GLU A 163 21.52 -11.34 -26.60
CA GLU A 163 22.12 -10.91 -27.86
C GLU A 163 22.50 -12.18 -28.64
N GLY A 164 21.84 -12.39 -29.79
CA GLY A 164 22.26 -13.32 -30.82
C GLY A 164 22.99 -12.56 -31.92
#